data_AF-A0A9D1M6G8-F1
#
_entry.id   AF-A0A9D1M6G8-F1
#
_cell.length_a   1.000
_cell.length_b   1.000
_cell.length_c   1.000
_cell.angle_alpha   90.00
_cell.angle_beta   90.00
_cell.angle_gamma   90.00
#
_symmetry.space_group_name_H-M   'P 1'
#
loop_
_entity.id
_entity.type
_entity.pdbx_description
1 polymer ?
#
loop_
_entity_poly.entity_id
_entity_poly.type
_entity_poly.pdbx_seq_one_letter_code
_entity_poly.pdbx_strand_id
1 'polypeptide(L)'
;MVTMNRIVVRRIVLLFLSLIAVPVCLSAQKRSDPLKPKWLTQKLPEAKTPLYSLVRTIGEGRNLSEARQSCMKDLTDFLEHNRGITVSSTLSGRETVRDDQDSHIQTQYSFEYKEDGRTFSIDSRKIDEYWTYKDGNYRCNVLYAVANKEGGDTNCDDISVSTRYGARGFVRSLVIPGWGQMYKGSYLKGGLILGGEAAFVAGIIAAENLRASYRKKMKEQPQHIKTYNTKADNCENIRNICIGGAAALYVYNLIDAIAANGAKRVIIKKKNSNLSINPISSPFCNGVNMAYQFNSK
;
A
#
# COMPACT_ATOMS: atom_id res chain seq x y z
N MET A 1 -12.20 47.27 19.18
CA MET A 1 -11.75 45.95 19.70
C MET A 1 -12.13 44.76 18.80
N VAL A 2 -13.01 44.91 17.79
CA VAL A 2 -13.45 43.83 16.87
C VAL A 2 -12.45 43.55 15.72
N THR A 3 -11.66 44.54 15.32
CA THR A 3 -10.68 44.46 14.22
C THR A 3 -9.44 43.63 14.55
N MET A 4 -9.01 43.61 15.82
CA MET A 4 -7.81 42.87 16.25
C MET A 4 -8.01 41.35 16.16
N ASN A 5 -9.23 40.86 16.42
CA ASN A 5 -9.57 39.44 16.36
C ASN A 5 -9.56 38.89 14.93
N ARG A 6 -10.01 39.67 13.94
CA ARG A 6 -9.97 39.27 12.52
C ARG A 6 -8.55 39.16 11.98
N ILE A 7 -7.63 40.00 12.45
CA ILE A 7 -6.22 39.98 12.03
C ILE A 7 -5.51 38.75 12.62
N VAL A 8 -5.76 38.43 13.90
CA VAL A 8 -5.19 37.24 14.54
C VAL A 8 -5.73 35.96 13.89
N VAL A 9 -7.04 35.86 13.65
CA VAL A 9 -7.64 34.72 12.95
C VAL A 9 -7.10 34.58 11.52
N ARG A 10 -6.99 35.67 10.77
CA ARG A 10 -6.40 35.66 9.42
C ARG A 10 -4.93 35.24 9.42
N ARG A 11 -4.15 35.65 10.42
CA ARG A 11 -2.74 35.24 10.57
C ARG A 11 -2.61 33.77 10.96
N ILE A 12 -3.49 33.24 11.80
CA ILE A 12 -3.52 31.82 12.16
C ILE A 12 -3.93 30.97 10.95
N VAL A 13 -4.93 31.39 10.18
CA VAL A 13 -5.35 30.72 8.94
C VAL A 13 -4.22 30.76 7.88
N LEU A 14 -3.54 31.89 7.72
CA LEU A 14 -2.39 32.01 6.81
C LEU A 14 -1.18 31.17 7.26
N LEU A 15 -0.93 31.06 8.57
CA LEU A 15 0.10 30.17 9.12
C LEU A 15 -0.23 28.70 8.87
N PHE A 16 -1.49 28.30 9.05
CA PHE A 16 -1.96 26.95 8.67
C PHE A 16 -1.84 26.69 7.16
N LEU A 17 -2.17 27.67 6.31
CA LEU A 17 -1.99 27.57 4.86
C LEU A 17 -0.50 27.49 4.45
N SER A 18 0.38 28.21 5.13
CA SER A 18 1.83 28.15 4.88
C SER A 18 2.47 26.85 5.34
N LEU A 19 1.93 26.18 6.38
CA LEU A 19 2.38 24.86 6.79
C LEU A 19 2.03 23.75 5.76
N ILE A 20 1.03 23.99 4.91
CA ILE A 20 0.62 23.05 3.84
C ILE A 20 1.52 23.23 2.60
N ALA A 21 2.16 24.39 2.44
CA ALA A 21 3.10 24.68 1.35
C ALA A 21 4.53 24.24 1.72
N VAL A 22 4.74 22.93 1.96
CA VAL A 22 6.10 22.39 2.02
C VAL A 22 6.66 22.32 0.60
N PRO A 23 7.80 22.97 0.28
CA PRO A 23 8.42 22.84 -1.02
C PRO A 23 8.85 21.38 -1.20
N VAL A 24 8.36 20.75 -2.27
CA VAL A 24 8.80 19.42 -2.69
C VAL A 24 10.23 19.56 -3.20
N CYS A 25 11.21 19.43 -2.31
CA CYS A 25 12.59 19.20 -2.73
C CYS A 25 12.61 17.92 -3.58
N LEU A 26 13.00 18.04 -4.85
CA LEU A 26 13.34 16.94 -5.74
C LEU A 26 14.58 16.21 -5.18
N SER A 27 14.38 15.39 -4.15
CA SER A 27 15.39 14.43 -3.72
C SER A 27 15.46 13.31 -4.75
N ALA A 28 16.69 12.91 -5.10
CA ALA A 28 16.94 11.68 -5.85
C ALA A 28 16.14 10.53 -5.23
N GLN A 29 15.48 9.73 -6.07
CA GLN A 29 14.56 8.69 -5.63
C GLN A 29 15.33 7.59 -4.87
N LYS A 30 15.29 7.63 -3.53
CA LYS A 30 15.98 6.66 -2.66
C LYS A 30 15.27 5.31 -2.54
N ARG A 31 14.17 5.09 -3.27
CA ARG A 31 13.35 3.87 -3.18
C ARG A 31 12.45 3.70 -4.40
N SER A 32 12.14 2.48 -4.80
CA SER A 32 11.27 2.19 -5.94
C SER A 32 9.86 2.77 -5.75
N ASP A 33 9.26 2.51 -4.59
CA ASP A 33 7.90 2.92 -4.26
C ASP A 33 7.84 3.73 -2.95
N PRO A 34 6.90 4.69 -2.83
CA PRO A 34 6.76 5.50 -1.64
C PRO A 34 6.30 4.72 -0.40
N LEU A 35 5.64 3.57 -0.60
CA LEU A 35 5.22 2.68 0.47
C LEU A 35 5.87 1.32 0.28
N LYS A 36 6.33 0.72 1.38
CA LYS A 36 6.82 -0.67 1.35
C LYS A 36 5.66 -1.60 0.97
N PRO A 37 5.85 -2.54 0.04
CA PRO A 37 4.82 -3.51 -0.31
C PRO A 37 4.37 -4.35 0.89
N LYS A 38 3.12 -4.80 0.86
CA LYS A 38 2.56 -5.66 1.90
C LYS A 38 3.21 -7.03 1.95
N TRP A 39 3.62 -7.57 0.80
CA TRP A 39 4.33 -8.85 0.76
C TRP A 39 5.72 -8.79 1.42
N LEU A 40 6.25 -7.60 1.73
CA LEU A 40 7.49 -7.41 2.50
C LEU A 40 7.21 -7.22 4.01
N THR A 41 6.10 -6.58 4.36
CA THR A 41 5.76 -6.18 5.74
C THR A 41 4.84 -7.16 6.47
N GLN A 42 4.11 -8.00 5.73
CA GLN A 42 3.14 -8.96 6.25
C GLN A 42 3.49 -10.38 5.80
N LYS A 43 2.78 -11.38 6.35
CA LYS A 43 2.86 -12.78 5.89
C LYS A 43 2.54 -12.83 4.39
N LEU A 44 3.28 -13.64 3.65
CA LEU A 44 3.00 -13.89 2.25
C LEU A 44 1.61 -14.51 2.10
N PRO A 45 0.85 -14.13 1.04
CA PRO A 45 -0.41 -14.77 0.76
C PRO A 45 -0.17 -16.24 0.41
N GLU A 46 -1.08 -17.11 0.83
CA GLU A 46 -1.02 -18.51 0.47
C GLU A 46 -1.44 -18.69 -1.00
N ALA A 47 -0.72 -19.57 -1.70
CA ALA A 47 -1.08 -19.95 -3.07
C ALA A 47 -2.44 -20.65 -3.04
N LYS A 48 -3.28 -20.38 -4.04
CA LYS A 48 -4.58 -21.08 -4.16
C LYS A 48 -4.41 -22.48 -4.72
N THR A 49 -3.31 -22.69 -5.44
CA THR A 49 -2.97 -23.94 -6.10
C THR A 49 -1.69 -24.51 -5.48
N PRO A 50 -1.61 -25.83 -5.19
CA PRO A 50 -0.41 -26.44 -4.58
C PRO A 50 0.78 -26.56 -5.55
N LEU A 51 0.69 -26.01 -6.76
CA LEU A 51 1.69 -26.13 -7.81
C LEU A 51 2.90 -25.21 -7.61
N TYR A 52 2.75 -24.12 -6.84
CA TYR A 52 3.84 -23.19 -6.58
C TYR A 52 3.84 -22.68 -5.14
N SER A 53 4.98 -22.16 -4.71
CA SER A 53 5.17 -21.47 -3.44
C SER A 53 5.72 -20.08 -3.69
N LEU A 54 5.34 -19.12 -2.83
CA LEU A 54 5.88 -17.77 -2.88
C LEU A 54 7.14 -17.68 -2.03
N VAL A 55 8.23 -17.21 -2.64
CA VAL A 55 9.53 -17.07 -2.00
C VAL A 55 9.96 -15.62 -2.09
N ARG A 56 10.40 -15.07 -0.95
CA ARG A 56 10.97 -13.73 -0.86
C ARG A 56 12.48 -13.86 -0.79
N THR A 57 13.18 -13.10 -1.62
CA THR A 57 14.64 -13.03 -1.56
C THR A 57 15.12 -11.61 -1.32
N ILE A 58 16.33 -11.50 -0.77
CA ILE A 58 16.95 -10.24 -0.38
C ILE A 58 18.36 -10.20 -0.96
N GLY A 59 18.72 -9.07 -1.54
CA GLY A 59 20.05 -8.86 -2.11
C GLY A 59 20.54 -7.44 -1.87
N GLU A 60 21.85 -7.31 -1.71
CA GLU A 60 22.51 -6.02 -1.54
C GLU A 60 23.60 -5.84 -2.60
N GLY A 61 23.83 -4.60 -3.02
CA GLY A 61 24.85 -4.28 -4.01
C GLY A 61 25.12 -2.78 -4.10
N ARG A 62 26.24 -2.41 -4.71
CA ARG A 62 26.61 -1.00 -4.95
C ARG A 62 25.77 -0.37 -6.06
N ASN A 63 25.20 -1.21 -6.92
CA ASN A 63 24.25 -0.81 -7.95
C ASN A 63 23.05 -1.78 -7.98
N LEU A 64 21.99 -1.37 -8.69
CA LEU A 64 20.74 -2.13 -8.76
C LEU A 64 20.93 -3.53 -9.41
N SER A 65 21.80 -3.63 -10.41
CA SER A 65 22.07 -4.89 -11.11
C SER A 65 22.77 -5.90 -10.22
N GLU A 66 23.76 -5.46 -9.44
CA GLU A 66 24.46 -6.27 -8.44
C GLU A 66 23.50 -6.73 -7.34
N ALA A 67 22.64 -5.83 -6.84
CA ALA A 67 21.63 -6.19 -5.85
C ALA A 67 20.63 -7.23 -6.40
N ARG A 68 20.26 -7.15 -7.68
CA ARG A 68 19.41 -8.16 -8.36
C ARG A 68 20.11 -9.50 -8.52
N GLN A 69 21.40 -9.50 -8.87
CA GLN A 69 22.19 -10.73 -8.94
C GLN A 69 22.32 -11.37 -7.55
N SER A 70 22.52 -10.57 -6.50
CA SER A 70 22.52 -11.05 -5.12
C SER A 70 21.17 -11.65 -4.72
N CYS A 71 20.03 -11.04 -5.09
CA CYS A 71 18.69 -11.63 -4.88
C CYS A 71 18.51 -12.96 -5.63
N MET A 72 19.11 -13.10 -6.82
CA MET A 72 19.06 -14.34 -7.59
C MET A 72 19.88 -15.44 -6.92
N LYS A 73 21.06 -15.09 -6.39
CA LYS A 73 21.88 -16.01 -5.61
C LYS A 73 21.16 -16.49 -4.34
N ASP A 74 20.52 -15.58 -3.62
CA ASP A 74 19.70 -15.92 -2.44
C ASP A 74 18.53 -16.86 -2.81
N LEU A 75 17.95 -16.71 -4.02
CA LEU A 75 16.95 -17.65 -4.53
C LEU A 75 17.54 -19.04 -4.76
N THR A 76 18.69 -19.13 -5.41
CA THR A 76 19.34 -20.43 -5.66
C THR A 76 19.71 -21.10 -4.34
N ASP A 77 20.33 -20.37 -3.41
CA ASP A 77 20.72 -20.88 -2.11
C ASP A 77 19.51 -21.40 -1.31
N PHE A 78 18.35 -20.73 -1.42
CA PHE A 78 17.08 -21.19 -0.85
C PHE A 78 16.60 -22.49 -1.48
N LEU A 79 16.67 -22.63 -2.80
CA LEU A 79 16.28 -23.86 -3.49
C LEU A 79 17.19 -25.02 -3.09
N GLU A 80 18.50 -24.78 -2.97
CA GLU A 80 19.45 -25.82 -2.60
C GLU A 80 19.24 -26.30 -1.16
N HIS A 81 19.09 -25.37 -0.21
CA HIS A 81 18.90 -25.73 1.20
C HIS A 81 17.54 -26.35 1.49
N ASN A 82 16.44 -25.77 0.99
CA ASN A 82 15.10 -26.24 1.35
C ASN A 82 14.64 -27.46 0.55
N ARG A 83 15.23 -27.73 -0.61
CA ARG A 83 14.85 -28.87 -1.44
C ARG A 83 15.93 -29.95 -1.54
N GLY A 84 17.14 -29.70 -1.03
CA GLY A 84 18.24 -30.67 -1.10
C GLY A 84 18.77 -30.88 -2.52
N ILE A 85 18.62 -29.85 -3.36
CA ILE A 85 18.88 -29.90 -4.80
C ILE A 85 20.20 -29.18 -5.10
N THR A 86 21.00 -29.61 -6.09
CA THR A 86 22.13 -28.81 -6.60
C THR A 86 21.78 -28.16 -7.94
N VAL A 87 21.72 -26.83 -7.96
CA VAL A 87 21.38 -26.07 -9.18
C VAL A 87 22.58 -26.11 -10.13
N SER A 88 22.40 -26.72 -11.30
CA SER A 88 23.47 -26.88 -12.29
C SER A 88 23.54 -25.73 -13.30
N SER A 89 22.40 -25.13 -13.63
CA SER A 89 22.32 -23.99 -14.56
C SER A 89 21.08 -23.14 -14.29
N THR A 90 21.24 -21.83 -14.41
CA THR A 90 20.12 -20.88 -14.45
C THR A 90 19.90 -20.48 -15.89
N LEU A 91 18.79 -20.90 -16.49
CA LEU A 91 18.35 -20.44 -17.80
C LEU A 91 17.44 -19.22 -17.60
N SER A 92 17.89 -18.06 -18.06
CA SER A 92 17.04 -16.86 -18.12
C SER A 92 15.92 -17.06 -19.12
N GLY A 93 14.69 -17.12 -18.62
CA GLY A 93 13.49 -17.36 -19.40
C GLY A 93 12.87 -16.08 -19.95
N ARG A 94 12.14 -16.31 -21.03
CA ARG A 94 11.36 -15.40 -21.87
C ARG A 94 10.65 -14.29 -21.10
N GLU A 95 10.90 -13.03 -21.47
CA GLU A 95 10.02 -11.92 -21.11
C GLU A 95 8.75 -12.02 -21.94
N THR A 96 7.61 -12.26 -21.29
CA THR A 96 6.31 -12.23 -21.97
C THR A 96 5.63 -10.91 -21.64
N VAL A 97 5.41 -10.10 -22.66
CA VAL A 97 4.57 -8.91 -22.59
C VAL A 97 3.14 -9.36 -22.83
N ARG A 98 2.28 -9.29 -21.80
CA ARG A 98 0.84 -9.40 -22.02
C ARG A 98 0.31 -8.02 -22.36
N ASP A 99 -0.15 -7.88 -23.60
CA ASP A 99 -0.78 -6.67 -24.12
C ASP A 99 -2.26 -6.66 -23.72
N ASP A 100 -2.55 -6.26 -22.48
CA ASP A 100 -3.91 -5.99 -22.03
C ASP A 100 -3.90 -4.81 -21.05
N GLN A 101 -3.98 -3.58 -21.59
CA GLN A 101 -4.11 -2.26 -20.95
C GLN A 101 -3.14 -1.87 -19.81
N ASP A 102 -2.32 -2.77 -19.29
CA ASP A 102 -1.32 -2.56 -18.25
C ASP A 102 -0.14 -3.51 -18.55
N SER A 103 0.94 -2.99 -19.12
CA SER A 103 2.08 -3.77 -19.62
C SER A 103 2.91 -4.36 -18.47
N HIS A 104 2.42 -5.45 -17.87
CA HIS A 104 3.18 -6.23 -16.92
C HIS A 104 4.16 -7.14 -17.65
N ILE A 105 5.44 -6.76 -17.67
CA ILE A 105 6.54 -7.64 -18.11
C ILE A 105 6.62 -8.81 -17.14
N GLN A 106 6.27 -10.00 -17.59
CA GLN A 106 6.44 -11.23 -16.82
C GLN A 106 7.81 -11.83 -17.18
N THR A 107 8.75 -11.75 -16.24
CA THR A 107 10.06 -12.42 -16.34
C THR A 107 9.95 -13.79 -15.68
N GLN A 108 10.15 -14.84 -16.48
CA GLN A 108 10.21 -16.23 -16.02
C GLN A 108 11.66 -16.70 -16.02
N TYR A 109 12.03 -17.54 -15.07
CA TYR A 109 13.34 -18.14 -14.91
C TYR A 109 13.15 -19.65 -14.81
N SER A 110 13.97 -20.42 -15.51
CA SER A 110 13.95 -21.89 -15.41
C SER A 110 15.29 -22.34 -14.85
N PHE A 111 15.24 -23.13 -13.78
CA PHE A 111 16.42 -23.65 -13.09
C PHE A 111 16.57 -25.12 -13.43
N GLU A 112 17.72 -25.50 -13.98
CA GLU A 112 18.07 -26.90 -14.16
C GLU A 112 18.88 -27.38 -12.96
N TYR A 113 18.46 -28.50 -12.39
CA TYR A 113 19.12 -29.09 -11.25
C TYR A 113 19.37 -30.57 -11.42
N LYS A 114 20.34 -31.08 -10.67
CA LYS A 114 20.68 -32.51 -10.65
C LYS A 114 20.28 -33.12 -9.32
N GLU A 115 19.52 -34.20 -9.39
CA GLU A 115 19.15 -35.04 -8.26
C GLU A 115 19.32 -36.50 -8.72
N ASP A 116 20.11 -37.28 -7.96
CA ASP A 116 20.42 -38.69 -8.27
C ASP A 116 20.89 -38.98 -9.72
N GLY A 117 21.67 -38.06 -10.29
CA GLY A 117 22.22 -38.19 -11.65
C GLY A 117 21.22 -37.89 -12.77
N ARG A 118 19.97 -37.52 -12.45
CA ARG A 118 18.96 -37.04 -13.39
C ARG A 118 18.88 -35.52 -13.34
N THR A 119 18.73 -34.91 -14.51
CA THR A 119 18.52 -33.46 -14.65
C THR A 119 17.03 -33.17 -14.70
N PHE A 120 16.57 -32.28 -13.82
CA PHE A 120 15.19 -31.84 -13.71
C PHE A 120 15.11 -30.32 -13.84
N SER A 121 13.96 -29.78 -14.27
CA SER A 121 13.76 -28.33 -14.39
C SER A 121 12.67 -27.80 -13.45
N ILE A 122 12.95 -26.69 -12.77
CA ILE A 122 11.98 -25.94 -11.95
C ILE A 122 11.79 -24.56 -12.54
N ASP A 123 10.52 -24.21 -12.78
CA ASP A 123 10.15 -22.88 -13.20
C ASP A 123 9.95 -21.94 -12.01
N SER A 124 10.36 -20.70 -12.20
CA SER A 124 10.20 -19.59 -11.28
C SER A 124 9.75 -18.35 -12.03
N ARG A 125 8.86 -17.56 -11.43
CA ARG A 125 8.36 -16.31 -12.03
C ARG A 125 8.59 -15.16 -11.07
N LYS A 126 9.14 -14.06 -11.58
CA LYS A 126 9.21 -12.79 -10.83
C LYS A 126 7.82 -12.14 -10.79
N ILE A 127 7.33 -11.84 -9.58
CA ILE A 127 6.02 -11.21 -9.36
C ILE A 127 6.14 -9.71 -9.12
N ASP A 128 7.03 -9.30 -8.21
CA ASP A 128 7.24 -7.89 -7.85
C ASP A 128 8.67 -7.67 -7.35
N GLU A 129 9.12 -6.42 -7.42
CA GLU A 129 10.46 -5.99 -7.01
C GLU A 129 10.35 -4.69 -6.21
N TYR A 130 11.08 -4.63 -5.09
CA TYR A 130 11.17 -3.43 -4.26
C TYR A 130 12.61 -3.16 -3.84
N TRP A 131 13.13 -2.01 -4.23
CA TRP A 131 14.49 -1.59 -3.90
C TRP A 131 14.52 -0.32 -3.06
N THR A 132 15.53 -0.21 -2.20
CA THR A 132 15.83 0.98 -1.41
C THR A 132 17.32 1.30 -1.51
N TYR A 133 17.65 2.57 -1.63
CA TYR A 133 19.01 3.08 -1.60
C TYR A 133 19.26 3.74 -0.24
N LYS A 134 20.25 3.21 0.49
CA LYS A 134 20.70 3.74 1.78
C LYS A 134 22.23 3.69 1.84
N ASP A 135 22.83 4.78 2.27
CA ASP A 135 24.25 4.84 2.63
C ASP A 135 25.21 4.32 1.53
N GLY A 136 24.93 4.64 0.27
CA GLY A 136 25.76 4.19 -0.86
C GLY A 136 25.37 2.83 -1.44
N ASN A 137 24.50 2.07 -0.78
CA ASN A 137 24.13 0.71 -1.17
C ASN A 137 22.66 0.57 -1.55
N TYR A 138 22.41 -0.26 -2.56
CA TYR A 138 21.09 -0.72 -2.94
C TYR A 138 20.75 -2.01 -2.20
N ARG A 139 19.62 -2.01 -1.51
CA ARG A 139 18.97 -3.22 -1.00
C ARG A 139 17.76 -3.52 -1.86
N CYS A 140 17.77 -4.66 -2.54
CA CYS A 140 16.70 -5.15 -3.38
C CYS A 140 15.97 -6.29 -2.66
N ASN A 141 14.65 -6.34 -2.82
CA ASN A 141 13.82 -7.45 -2.37
C ASN A 141 12.98 -7.87 -3.57
N VAL A 142 12.95 -9.16 -3.86
CA VAL A 142 12.18 -9.69 -4.99
C VAL A 142 11.24 -10.77 -4.49
N LEU A 143 10.03 -10.77 -5.03
CA LEU A 143 9.05 -11.81 -4.78
C LEU A 143 8.98 -12.74 -5.99
N TYR A 144 9.27 -14.02 -5.77
CA TYR A 144 9.19 -15.08 -6.77
C TYR A 144 8.04 -16.03 -6.47
N ALA A 145 7.38 -16.53 -7.52
CA ALA A 145 6.61 -17.77 -7.47
C ALA A 145 7.49 -18.89 -7.99
N VAL A 146 7.73 -19.91 -7.18
CA VAL A 146 8.59 -21.06 -7.53
C VAL A 146 7.71 -22.31 -7.61
N ALA A 147 7.79 -23.05 -8.72
CA ALA A 147 7.09 -24.32 -8.88
C ALA A 147 7.51 -25.32 -7.80
N ASN A 148 6.56 -26.05 -7.21
CA ASN A 148 6.84 -27.00 -6.12
C ASN A 148 7.40 -28.34 -6.61
N LYS A 149 7.14 -28.70 -7.86
CA LYS A 149 7.59 -29.94 -8.50
C LYS A 149 8.09 -29.64 -9.91
N GLU A 150 8.84 -30.58 -10.47
CA GLU A 150 9.17 -30.57 -11.89
C GLU A 150 7.90 -30.51 -12.75
N GLY A 151 7.90 -29.65 -13.76
CA GLY A 151 6.74 -29.40 -14.62
C GLY A 151 5.59 -28.65 -13.95
N GLY A 152 5.78 -28.11 -12.74
CA GLY A 152 4.77 -27.28 -12.08
C GLY A 152 4.64 -25.91 -12.74
N ASP A 153 3.41 -25.54 -13.12
CA ASP A 153 3.15 -24.23 -13.73
C ASP A 153 3.03 -23.11 -12.68
N THR A 154 3.91 -22.11 -12.77
CA THR A 154 3.85 -20.89 -11.96
C THR A 154 2.81 -19.86 -12.46
N ASN A 155 2.22 -20.10 -13.63
CA ASN A 155 1.16 -19.29 -14.25
C ASN A 155 -0.24 -19.87 -14.08
N CYS A 156 -0.41 -20.90 -13.24
CA CYS A 156 -1.70 -21.54 -13.00
C CYS A 156 -2.73 -20.58 -12.36
N ASP A 157 -2.26 -19.62 -11.56
CA ASP A 157 -3.07 -18.56 -10.97
C ASP A 157 -2.79 -17.20 -11.64
N ASP A 158 -3.83 -16.37 -11.73
CA ASP A 158 -3.70 -14.98 -12.14
C ASP A 158 -3.19 -14.16 -10.95
N ILE A 159 -1.87 -13.97 -10.93
CA ILE A 159 -1.15 -13.19 -9.93
C ILE A 159 -0.99 -11.77 -10.46
N SER A 160 -1.64 -10.81 -9.80
CA SER A 160 -1.53 -9.38 -10.09
C SER A 160 -1.05 -8.60 -8.87
N VAL A 161 -0.32 -7.52 -9.12
CA VAL A 161 0.12 -6.58 -8.08
C VAL A 161 -0.74 -5.33 -8.19
N SER A 162 -1.42 -4.96 -7.12
CA SER A 162 -2.28 -3.77 -7.12
C SER A 162 -2.01 -2.87 -5.93
N THR A 163 -2.07 -1.57 -6.17
CA THR A 163 -2.04 -0.51 -5.16
C THR A 163 -3.45 -0.01 -4.80
N ARG A 164 -4.49 -0.50 -5.49
CA ARG A 164 -5.88 -0.09 -5.29
C ARG A 164 -6.56 -0.95 -4.20
N TYR A 165 -7.09 -0.26 -3.19
CA TYR A 165 -7.76 -0.88 -2.04
C TYR A 165 -9.30 -0.79 -2.11
N GLY A 166 -9.83 -0.02 -3.07
CA GLY A 166 -11.26 0.24 -3.23
C GLY A 166 -11.87 0.90 -1.99
N ALA A 167 -13.20 0.81 -1.87
CA ALA A 167 -13.97 1.43 -0.78
C ALA A 167 -13.63 0.88 0.62
N ARG A 168 -12.91 -0.26 0.71
CA ARG A 168 -12.54 -0.87 2.01
C ARG A 168 -11.65 0.02 2.86
N GLY A 169 -10.82 0.87 2.25
CA GLY A 169 -10.02 1.87 2.97
C GLY A 169 -10.90 2.99 3.54
N PHE A 170 -11.85 3.47 2.75
CA PHE A 170 -12.82 4.48 3.13
C PHE A 170 -13.73 4.04 4.29
N VAL A 171 -14.30 2.83 4.23
CA VAL A 171 -15.16 2.30 5.31
C VAL A 171 -14.44 2.26 6.65
N ARG A 172 -13.14 1.94 6.66
CA ARG A 172 -12.33 1.96 7.90
C ARG A 172 -12.09 3.39 8.39
N SER A 173 -11.81 4.33 7.48
CA SER A 173 -11.66 5.74 7.82
C SER A 173 -12.95 6.42 8.31
N LEU A 174 -14.13 5.88 7.98
CA LEU A 174 -15.42 6.33 8.55
C LEU A 174 -15.58 5.97 10.03
N VAL A 175 -15.05 4.81 10.46
CA VAL A 175 -15.18 4.37 11.86
C VAL A 175 -14.13 5.04 12.74
N ILE A 176 -12.87 5.05 12.28
CA ILE A 176 -11.76 5.64 13.03
C ILE A 176 -10.93 6.50 12.07
N PRO A 177 -10.79 7.81 12.33
CA PRO A 177 -9.95 8.69 11.53
C PRO A 177 -8.52 8.16 11.44
N GLY A 178 -7.96 8.12 10.23
CA GLY A 178 -6.60 7.61 9.99
C GLY A 178 -6.46 6.09 9.89
N TRP A 179 -7.46 5.30 10.29
CA TRP A 179 -7.37 3.82 10.22
C TRP A 179 -7.30 3.30 8.78
N GLY A 180 -8.04 3.90 7.85
CA GLY A 180 -7.97 3.55 6.43
C GLY A 180 -6.58 3.76 5.83
N GLN A 181 -5.87 4.81 6.26
CA GLN A 181 -4.50 5.11 5.81
C GLN A 181 -3.49 4.09 6.36
N MET A 182 -3.61 3.73 7.64
CA MET A 182 -2.80 2.66 8.24
C MET A 182 -3.05 1.31 7.56
N TYR A 183 -4.30 0.99 7.26
CA TYR A 183 -4.67 -0.22 6.53
C TYR A 183 -4.06 -0.26 5.12
N LYS A 184 -3.94 0.88 4.45
CA LYS A 184 -3.23 1.03 3.17
C LYS A 184 -1.70 0.98 3.33
N GLY A 185 -1.16 0.93 4.53
CA GLY A 185 0.28 0.90 4.81
C GLY A 185 0.93 2.26 5.05
N SER A 186 0.16 3.35 5.01
CA SER A 186 0.62 4.72 5.25
C SER A 186 0.45 5.09 6.72
N TYR A 187 1.26 4.49 7.59
CA TYR A 187 1.15 4.66 9.05
C TYR A 187 1.42 6.09 9.52
N LEU A 188 2.38 6.79 8.91
CA LEU A 188 2.68 8.17 9.29
C LEU A 188 1.49 9.10 9.03
N LYS A 189 0.89 9.01 7.82
CA LYS A 189 -0.32 9.81 7.50
C LYS A 189 -1.48 9.43 8.42
N GLY A 190 -1.73 8.14 8.60
CA GLY A 190 -2.79 7.66 9.49
C GLY A 190 -2.61 8.13 10.93
N GLY A 191 -1.38 8.11 11.44
CA GLY A 191 -1.03 8.57 12.78
C GLY A 191 -1.20 10.08 12.95
N LEU A 192 -0.81 10.89 11.96
CA LEU A 192 -1.01 12.34 11.98
C LEU A 192 -2.50 12.72 11.96
N ILE A 193 -3.31 12.02 11.16
CA ILE A 193 -4.77 12.24 11.13
C ILE A 193 -5.38 11.87 12.48
N LEU A 194 -5.08 10.67 12.99
CA LEU A 194 -5.63 10.20 14.27
C LEU A 194 -5.18 11.09 15.44
N GLY A 195 -3.90 11.47 15.48
CA GLY A 195 -3.35 12.36 16.50
C GLY A 195 -3.92 13.78 16.41
N GLY A 196 -4.12 14.30 15.21
CA GLY A 196 -4.74 15.61 14.98
C GLY A 196 -6.20 15.65 15.46
N GLU A 197 -6.98 14.61 15.15
CA GLU A 197 -8.35 14.48 15.64
C GLU A 197 -8.40 14.37 17.17
N ALA A 198 -7.53 13.54 17.77
CA ALA A 198 -7.44 13.43 19.22
C ALA A 198 -7.08 14.78 19.87
N ALA A 199 -6.17 15.55 19.28
CA ALA A 199 -5.81 16.88 19.76
C ALA A 199 -6.98 17.87 19.68
N PHE A 200 -7.75 17.86 18.59
CA PHE A 200 -8.94 18.70 18.48
C PHE A 200 -10.01 18.30 19.51
N VAL A 201 -10.28 17.02 19.70
CA VAL A 201 -11.24 16.53 20.71
C VAL A 201 -10.81 16.93 22.12
N ALA A 202 -9.53 16.75 22.47
CA ALA A 202 -8.98 17.19 23.75
C ALA A 202 -9.12 18.72 23.92
N GLY A 203 -8.86 19.49 22.86
CA GLY A 203 -9.05 20.94 22.85
C GLY A 203 -10.50 21.36 23.09
N ILE A 204 -11.47 20.66 22.50
CA ILE A 204 -12.91 20.90 22.71
C ILE A 204 -13.26 20.69 24.19
N ILE A 205 -12.86 19.55 24.77
CA ILE A 205 -13.16 19.20 26.16
C ILE A 205 -12.51 20.20 27.12
N ALA A 206 -11.23 20.52 26.92
CA ALA A 206 -10.50 21.47 27.76
C ALA A 206 -11.11 22.87 27.69
N ALA A 207 -11.46 23.35 26.49
CA ALA A 207 -12.08 24.65 26.31
C ALA A 207 -13.47 24.72 26.96
N GLU A 208 -14.28 23.66 26.86
CA GLU A 208 -15.59 23.61 27.51
C GLU A 208 -15.47 23.57 29.05
N ASN A 209 -14.54 22.79 29.59
CA ASN A 209 -14.28 22.73 31.02
C ASN A 209 -13.83 24.09 31.59
N LEU A 210 -12.93 24.78 30.87
CA LEU A 210 -12.49 26.13 31.26
C LEU A 210 -13.64 27.14 31.16
N ARG A 211 -14.45 27.07 30.11
CA ARG A 211 -15.65 27.90 29.95
C ARG A 211 -16.63 27.72 31.11
N ALA A 212 -16.90 26.47 31.49
CA ALA A 212 -17.79 26.14 32.62
C ALA A 212 -17.24 26.69 33.95
N SER A 213 -15.93 26.56 34.18
CA SER A 213 -15.26 27.13 35.35
C SER A 213 -15.37 28.66 35.41
N TYR A 214 -15.16 29.36 34.30
CA TYR A 214 -15.31 30.82 34.25
C TYR A 214 -16.77 31.25 34.47
N ARG A 215 -17.74 30.53 33.90
CA ARG A 215 -19.17 30.79 34.17
C ARG A 215 -19.55 30.62 35.64
N LYS A 216 -18.95 29.64 36.32
CA LYS A 216 -19.13 29.46 37.78
C LYS A 216 -18.56 30.66 38.55
N LYS A 217 -17.33 31.09 38.23
CA LYS A 217 -16.70 32.26 38.85
C LYS A 217 -17.45 33.57 38.62
N MET A 218 -18.13 33.72 37.48
CA MET A 218 -19.01 34.88 37.23
C MET A 218 -20.18 34.96 38.22
N LYS A 219 -20.71 33.81 38.66
CA LYS A 219 -21.79 33.77 39.66
C LYS A 219 -21.28 34.05 41.07
N GLU A 220 -20.08 33.58 41.38
CA GLU A 220 -19.46 33.69 42.71
C GLU A 220 -18.82 35.07 42.96
N GLN A 221 -18.32 35.74 41.92
CA GLN A 221 -17.60 37.03 42.03
C GLN A 221 -18.21 38.08 41.09
N PRO A 222 -19.32 38.72 41.48
CA PRO A 222 -20.03 39.69 40.63
C PRO A 222 -19.19 40.93 40.27
N GLN A 223 -18.14 41.23 41.04
CA GLN A 223 -17.26 42.38 40.81
C GLN A 223 -16.34 42.23 39.58
N HIS A 224 -16.09 41.00 39.10
CA HIS A 224 -15.21 40.72 37.96
C HIS A 224 -15.95 40.08 36.76
N ILE A 225 -17.27 40.23 36.68
CA ILE A 225 -18.12 39.63 35.63
C ILE A 225 -17.58 39.90 34.23
N LYS A 226 -17.22 41.15 33.91
CA LYS A 226 -16.75 41.52 32.57
C LYS A 226 -15.49 40.75 32.17
N THR A 227 -14.53 40.62 33.09
CA THR A 227 -13.27 39.92 32.85
C THR A 227 -13.47 38.42 32.67
N TYR A 228 -14.32 37.79 33.49
CA TYR A 228 -14.63 36.37 33.36
C TYR A 228 -15.47 36.07 32.12
N ASN A 229 -16.37 36.97 31.73
CA ASN A 229 -17.17 36.82 30.51
C ASN A 229 -16.27 36.81 29.27
N THR A 230 -15.33 37.76 29.16
CA THR A 230 -14.36 37.78 28.05
C THR A 230 -13.50 36.51 27.99
N LYS A 231 -13.12 35.94 29.15
CA LYS A 231 -12.37 34.67 29.19
C LYS A 231 -13.24 33.49 28.75
N ALA A 232 -14.51 33.45 29.16
CA ALA A 232 -15.46 32.43 28.74
C ALA A 232 -15.74 32.50 27.22
N ASP A 233 -15.88 33.70 26.66
CA ASP A 233 -16.05 33.94 25.22
C ASP A 233 -14.82 33.49 24.42
N ASN A 234 -13.61 33.74 24.96
CA ASN A 234 -12.38 33.24 24.34
C ASN A 234 -12.31 31.71 24.34
N CYS A 235 -12.71 31.05 25.44
CA CYS A 235 -12.81 29.59 25.50
C CYS A 235 -13.84 29.05 24.49
N GLU A 236 -14.97 29.73 24.31
CA GLU A 236 -15.95 29.37 23.28
C GLU A 236 -15.37 29.50 21.86
N ASN A 237 -14.63 30.56 21.58
CA ASN A 237 -13.96 30.73 20.29
C ASN A 237 -12.94 29.61 20.03
N ILE A 238 -12.14 29.24 21.04
CA ILE A 238 -11.19 28.13 20.94
C ILE A 238 -11.92 26.81 20.66
N ARG A 239 -12.99 26.52 21.42
CA ARG A 239 -13.82 25.33 21.21
C ARG A 239 -14.36 25.26 19.78
N ASN A 240 -14.90 26.36 19.27
CA ASN A 240 -15.47 26.42 17.92
C ASN A 240 -14.39 26.24 16.84
N ILE A 241 -13.18 26.78 17.05
CA ILE A 241 -12.03 26.53 16.18
C ILE A 241 -11.66 25.05 16.18
N CYS A 242 -11.61 24.40 17.35
CA CYS A 242 -11.30 22.97 17.44
C CYS A 242 -12.38 22.10 16.79
N ILE A 243 -13.67 22.44 16.95
CA ILE A 243 -14.78 21.76 16.26
C ILE A 243 -14.63 21.89 14.74
N GLY A 244 -14.36 23.10 14.25
CA GLY A 244 -14.15 23.35 12.83
C GLY A 244 -12.92 22.61 12.28
N GLY A 245 -11.83 22.59 13.04
CA GLY A 245 -10.61 21.86 12.72
C GLY A 245 -10.82 20.35 12.64
N ALA A 246 -11.50 19.76 13.63
CA ALA A 246 -11.88 18.35 13.61
C ALA A 246 -12.76 18.01 12.40
N ALA A 247 -13.81 18.80 12.14
CA ALA A 247 -14.68 18.57 10.99
C ALA A 247 -13.92 18.63 9.65
N ALA A 248 -13.02 19.61 9.48
CA ALA A 248 -12.22 19.75 8.28
C ALA A 248 -11.23 18.58 8.11
N LEU A 249 -10.54 18.19 9.18
CA LEU A 249 -9.59 17.07 9.16
C LEU A 249 -10.30 15.74 8.87
N TYR A 250 -11.50 15.54 9.42
CA TYR A 250 -12.31 14.37 9.19
C TYR A 250 -12.72 14.24 7.71
N VAL A 251 -13.23 15.32 7.12
CA VAL A 251 -13.60 15.36 5.69
C VAL A 251 -12.38 15.09 4.81
N TYR A 252 -11.24 15.71 5.12
CA TYR A 252 -9.98 15.46 4.42
C TYR A 252 -9.58 13.97 4.46
N ASN A 253 -9.65 13.35 5.65
CA ASN A 253 -9.34 11.93 5.84
C ASN A 253 -10.23 11.02 4.95
N LEU A 254 -11.51 11.35 4.80
CA LEU A 254 -12.43 10.59 3.96
C LEU A 254 -12.08 10.67 2.47
N ILE A 255 -11.80 11.89 1.97
CA ILE A 255 -11.43 12.12 0.57
C ILE A 255 -10.11 11.40 0.26
N ASP A 256 -9.09 11.58 1.10
CA ASP A 256 -7.79 10.95 0.92
C ASP A 256 -7.89 9.41 1.04
N ALA A 257 -8.77 8.88 1.88
CA ALA A 257 -9.00 7.45 2.00
C ALA A 257 -9.68 6.81 0.77
N ILE A 258 -10.33 7.59 -0.10
CA ILE A 258 -10.84 7.09 -1.39
C ILE A 258 -9.78 7.25 -2.48
N ALA A 259 -9.18 8.44 -2.59
CA ALA A 259 -8.30 8.80 -3.69
C ALA A 259 -6.89 8.19 -3.59
N ALA A 260 -6.35 8.00 -2.38
CA ALA A 260 -4.95 7.61 -2.21
C ALA A 260 -4.71 6.13 -2.57
N ASN A 261 -3.67 5.88 -3.38
CA ASN A 261 -3.12 4.55 -3.57
C ASN A 261 -2.42 4.07 -2.28
N GLY A 262 -2.53 2.77 -2.00
CA GLY A 262 -1.86 2.15 -0.86
C GLY A 262 -0.60 1.38 -1.25
N ALA A 263 0.01 0.74 -0.26
CA ALA A 263 1.11 -0.19 -0.45
C ALA A 263 0.73 -1.29 -1.45
N LYS A 264 1.65 -1.63 -2.36
CA LYS A 264 1.47 -2.75 -3.29
C LYS A 264 1.10 -4.03 -2.53
N ARG A 265 0.09 -4.75 -3.01
CA ARG A 265 -0.29 -6.07 -2.50
C ARG A 265 -0.43 -7.05 -3.66
N VAL A 266 -0.10 -8.29 -3.38
CA VAL A 266 -0.30 -9.39 -4.32
C VAL A 266 -1.74 -9.87 -4.18
N ILE A 267 -2.44 -9.97 -5.31
CA ILE A 267 -3.79 -10.52 -5.41
C ILE A 267 -3.69 -11.77 -6.27
N ILE A 268 -4.04 -12.90 -5.67
CA ILE A 268 -4.05 -14.20 -6.33
C ILE A 268 -5.50 -14.54 -6.67
N LYS A 269 -5.81 -14.59 -7.96
CA LYS A 269 -7.10 -15.09 -8.46
C LYS A 269 -6.86 -16.43 -9.13
N LYS A 270 -7.81 -17.36 -8.93
CA LYS A 270 -7.81 -18.58 -9.72
C LYS A 270 -8.02 -18.17 -11.17
N LYS A 271 -7.16 -18.63 -12.08
CA LYS A 271 -7.33 -18.34 -13.50
C LYS A 271 -8.64 -18.98 -13.95
N ASN A 272 -9.60 -18.17 -14.38
CA ASN A 272 -10.87 -18.68 -14.85
C ASN A 272 -10.65 -19.45 -16.17
N SER A 273 -11.23 -20.64 -16.27
CA SER A 273 -11.40 -21.34 -17.54
C SER A 273 -12.46 -20.58 -18.34
N ASN A 274 -12.06 -20.05 -19.50
CA ASN A 274 -12.98 -19.33 -20.36
C ASN A 274 -13.64 -20.31 -21.32
N LEU A 275 -14.97 -20.35 -21.27
CA LEU A 275 -15.80 -20.94 -22.32
C LEU A 275 -16.08 -19.83 -23.33
N SER A 276 -15.59 -19.96 -24.56
CA SER A 276 -16.00 -19.09 -25.67
C SER A 276 -17.02 -19.83 -26.52
N ILE A 277 -18.07 -19.11 -26.92
CA ILE A 277 -19.15 -19.61 -27.75
C ILE A 277 -19.27 -18.63 -28.92
N ASN A 278 -18.96 -19.07 -30.12
CA ASN A 278 -18.99 -18.25 -31.32
C ASN A 278 -19.95 -18.88 -32.35
N PRO A 279 -20.86 -18.11 -32.95
CA PRO A 279 -21.65 -18.60 -34.07
C PRO A 279 -20.75 -18.83 -35.29
N ILE A 280 -20.97 -19.93 -36.00
CA ILE A 280 -20.32 -20.22 -37.28
C ILE A 280 -21.39 -20.33 -38.35
N SER A 281 -21.17 -19.63 -39.46
CA SER A 281 -21.94 -19.77 -40.69
C SER A 281 -20.98 -20.11 -41.81
N SER A 282 -21.23 -21.22 -42.49
CA SER A 282 -20.54 -21.63 -43.70
C SER A 282 -21.57 -22.00 -44.79
N PRO A 283 -21.17 -22.05 -46.06
CA PRO A 283 -22.07 -22.40 -47.18
C PRO A 283 -22.77 -23.76 -47.03
N PHE A 284 -22.24 -24.64 -46.17
CA PHE A 284 -22.72 -26.01 -45.99
C PHE A 284 -23.26 -26.28 -44.57
N CYS A 285 -23.09 -25.36 -43.61
CA CYS A 285 -23.62 -25.52 -42.26
C CYS A 285 -23.70 -24.20 -41.48
N ASN A 286 -24.74 -24.09 -40.65
CA ASN A 286 -24.83 -23.09 -39.59
C ASN A 286 -24.76 -23.81 -38.26
N GLY A 287 -23.98 -23.29 -37.31
CA GLY A 287 -23.79 -23.94 -36.03
C GLY A 287 -23.16 -23.02 -34.99
N VAL A 288 -22.81 -23.62 -33.86
CA VAL A 288 -22.16 -22.94 -32.75
C VAL A 288 -20.85 -23.65 -32.47
N ASN A 289 -19.75 -22.90 -32.50
CA ASN A 289 -18.46 -23.38 -32.02
C ASN A 289 -18.33 -23.04 -30.54
N MET A 290 -18.13 -24.08 -29.73
CA MET A 290 -17.80 -23.93 -28.32
C MET A 290 -16.33 -24.30 -28.14
N ALA A 291 -15.51 -23.35 -27.72
CA ALA A 291 -14.15 -23.62 -27.30
C ALA A 291 -14.07 -23.44 -25.79
N TYR A 292 -13.86 -24.55 -25.08
CA TYR A 292 -13.55 -24.51 -23.67
C TYR A 292 -12.04 -24.55 -23.51
N GLN A 293 -11.45 -23.43 -23.07
CA GLN A 293 -10.02 -23.39 -22.83
C GLN A 293 -9.73 -23.97 -21.44
N PHE A 294 -9.40 -25.26 -21.41
CA PHE A 294 -8.75 -25.86 -20.24
C PHE A 294 -7.39 -25.17 -20.08
N ASN A 295 -7.27 -24.27 -19.10
CA ASN A 295 -5.98 -23.94 -18.54
C ASN A 295 -5.57 -25.11 -17.63
N SER A 296 -5.14 -26.22 -18.23
CA SER A 296 -4.37 -27.24 -17.54
C SER A 296 -3.11 -27.51 -18.36
N LYS A 297 -1.96 -27.38 -17.74
CA LYS A 297 -1.21 -28.53 -17.24
C LYS A 297 -0.25 -28.05 -16.17
#